data_AF-A0A355FM42-F1
#
_entry.id   AF-A0A355FM42-F1
#
_cell.length_a   1.000
_cell.length_b   1.000
_cell.length_c   1.000
_cell.angle_alpha   90.00
_cell.angle_beta   90.00
_cell.angle_gamma   90.00
#
_symmetry.space_group_name_H-M   'P 1'
#
loop_
_entity.id
_entity.type
_entity.pdbx_description
1 polymer ?
#
loop_
_entity_poly.entity_id
_entity_poly.type
_entity_poly.pdbx_seq_one_letter_code
_entity_poly.pdbx_strand_id
1 'polypeptide(L)'
;FLTIVLLLGGALPGWGADEFGGGIEVNVPSQGLTELDLKNEVYIYLGYKGTPVEVLVDESQLRLTAQKIRYHQGEQLITTEEAATLETKEWKLVSSGEISYQVTEDTFQGTGGFTLWGPEAEWMLQGERFEGNLPEGTVTAWGKLKFRSGETWGEAGTISYQQKEEKMILTESPLICWEEGCLQGEAETVIVYDLASGQAKVEGPTKTRFYQDRGVHPSGD
;
A
#
# COMPACT_ATOMS: atom_id res chain seq x y z
N PHE A 1 -0.85 14.95 27.57
CA PHE A 1 -1.41 14.85 26.21
C PHE A 1 -1.83 16.24 25.79
N LEU A 2 -1.11 16.83 24.84
CA LEU A 2 -1.47 18.12 24.24
C LEU A 2 -1.86 17.79 22.80
N THR A 3 -3.16 17.70 22.54
CA THR A 3 -3.70 17.55 21.18
C THR A 3 -3.64 18.93 20.55
N ILE A 4 -2.80 19.11 19.52
CA ILE A 4 -2.83 20.32 18.69
C ILE A 4 -3.82 20.02 17.56
N VAL A 5 -5.07 20.42 17.75
CA VAL A 5 -6.05 20.45 16.67
C VAL A 5 -5.70 21.66 15.79
N LEU A 6 -5.07 21.42 14.64
CA LEU A 6 -4.84 22.45 13.64
C LEU A 6 -6.14 22.66 12.84
N LEU A 7 -7.04 23.45 13.41
CA LEU A 7 -8.17 24.02 12.68
C LEU A 7 -7.62 25.11 11.75
N LEU A 8 -7.46 24.79 10.47
CA LEU A 8 -7.10 25.78 9.44
C LEU A 8 -8.29 26.69 9.15
N GLY A 9 -8.51 27.65 10.05
CA GLY A 9 -9.49 28.72 9.92
C GLY A 9 -8.89 29.97 9.29
N GLY A 10 -9.08 30.14 7.98
CA GLY A 10 -9.04 31.46 7.36
C GLY A 10 -10.42 32.11 7.49
N ALA A 11 -10.59 33.05 8.44
CA ALA A 11 -11.84 33.77 8.58
C ALA A 11 -11.94 34.92 7.55
N LEU A 12 -12.95 34.85 6.68
CA LEU A 12 -13.76 36.03 6.33
C LEU A 12 -15.24 35.72 6.61
N PRO A 13 -16.02 36.71 7.07
CA PRO A 13 -17.30 36.49 7.73
C PRO A 13 -18.45 36.36 6.72
N GLY A 14 -19.13 35.22 6.75
CA GLY A 14 -20.40 35.00 6.06
C GLY A 14 -20.97 33.66 6.48
N TRP A 15 -22.13 33.68 7.14
CA TRP A 15 -22.81 32.47 7.58
C TRP A 15 -23.08 31.50 6.42
N GLY A 16 -22.67 30.27 6.66
CA GLY A 16 -22.93 29.08 5.87
C GLY A 16 -22.14 27.98 6.55
N ALA A 17 -22.72 27.38 7.59
CA ALA A 17 -22.25 26.09 8.08
C ALA A 17 -22.58 25.06 7.00
N ASP A 18 -21.77 25.03 5.96
CA ASP A 18 -21.55 23.79 5.24
C ASP A 18 -20.65 22.95 6.15
N GLU A 19 -21.21 21.82 6.57
CA GLU A 19 -20.53 20.77 7.30
C GLU A 19 -19.14 20.56 6.68
N PHE A 20 -18.12 20.65 7.53
CA PHE A 20 -16.72 20.42 7.18
C PHE A 20 -16.61 19.16 6.30
N GLY A 21 -16.34 19.36 5.01
CA GLY A 21 -15.94 18.29 4.10
C GLY A 21 -14.70 17.57 4.65
N GLY A 22 -14.53 16.30 4.28
CA GLY A 22 -13.55 15.36 4.83
C GLY A 22 -12.30 15.98 5.42
N GLY A 23 -12.16 15.88 6.74
CA GLY A 23 -11.04 16.46 7.46
C GLY A 23 -9.77 15.62 7.29
N ILE A 24 -8.65 16.31 7.03
CA ILE A 24 -7.32 15.79 7.32
C ILE A 24 -6.97 16.22 8.74
N GLU A 25 -6.67 15.28 9.62
CA GLU A 25 -6.15 15.54 10.96
C GLU A 25 -4.68 15.13 11.03
N VAL A 26 -3.80 16.02 11.52
CA VAL A 26 -2.37 15.73 11.70
C VAL A 26 -2.02 15.75 13.18
N ASN A 27 -1.69 14.58 13.71
CA ASN A 27 -1.30 14.34 15.09
C ASN A 27 0.23 14.35 15.22
N VAL A 28 0.76 15.45 15.77
CA VAL A 28 2.18 15.58 16.09
C VAL A 28 2.42 15.16 17.55
N PRO A 29 3.41 14.31 17.84
CA PRO A 29 3.69 13.89 19.21
C PRO A 29 4.14 15.07 20.08
N SER A 30 4.03 14.95 21.41
CA SER A 30 4.31 16.05 22.35
C SER A 30 5.74 16.60 22.32
N GLN A 31 6.70 15.83 21.78
CA GLN A 31 8.10 16.25 21.59
C GLN A 31 8.43 16.49 20.10
N GLY A 32 7.42 16.43 19.23
CA GLY A 32 7.55 16.73 17.81
C GLY A 32 7.58 18.21 17.53
N LEU A 33 7.79 18.55 16.27
CA LEU A 33 7.86 19.92 15.77
C LEU A 33 6.87 20.12 14.62
N THR A 34 6.27 21.31 14.59
CA THR A 34 5.51 21.81 13.45
C THR A 34 6.19 23.07 12.95
N GLU A 35 6.56 23.10 11.67
CA GLU A 35 7.04 24.29 10.98
C GLU A 35 6.03 24.71 9.92
N LEU A 36 5.84 26.02 9.78
CA LEU A 36 4.87 26.61 8.87
C LEU A 36 5.59 27.54 7.90
N ASP A 37 5.62 27.16 6.63
CA ASP A 37 6.01 28.05 5.55
C ASP A 37 4.74 28.66 4.93
N LEU A 38 4.26 29.74 5.56
CA LEU A 38 3.05 30.45 5.13
C LEU A 38 3.19 31.10 3.74
N LYS A 39 4.42 31.31 3.27
CA LYS A 39 4.65 31.91 1.95
C LYS A 39 4.45 30.88 0.84
N ASN A 40 4.91 29.65 1.09
CA ASN A 40 4.82 28.56 0.13
C ASN A 40 3.64 27.61 0.41
N GLU A 41 2.84 27.89 1.45
CA GLU A 41 1.70 27.07 1.88
C GLU A 41 2.10 25.62 2.20
N VAL A 42 3.27 25.45 2.82
CA VAL A 42 3.83 24.15 3.22
C VAL A 42 3.86 24.02 4.74
N TYR A 43 3.33 22.90 5.22
CA TYR A 43 3.36 22.51 6.63
C TYR A 43 4.32 21.35 6.78
N ILE A 44 5.29 21.46 7.68
CA ILE A 44 6.27 20.41 7.93
C ILE A 44 6.05 19.90 9.35
N TYR A 45 5.83 18.59 9.46
CA TYR A 45 5.61 17.90 10.72
C TYR A 45 6.73 16.91 10.97
N LEU A 46 7.32 16.98 12.16
CA LEU A 46 8.42 16.12 12.58
C LEU A 46 8.04 15.39 13.86
N GLY A 47 8.08 14.07 13.81
CA GLY A 47 8.04 13.17 14.95
C GLY A 47 9.46 12.75 15.32
N TYR A 48 9.57 11.65 16.06
CA TYR A 48 10.85 11.06 16.42
C TYR A 48 10.75 9.54 16.41
N LYS A 49 11.91 8.88 16.46
CA LYS A 49 11.98 7.43 16.40
C LYS A 49 11.15 6.79 17.53
N GLY A 50 10.22 5.92 17.15
CA GLY A 50 9.30 5.24 18.06
C GLY A 50 7.99 5.99 18.33
N THR A 51 7.90 7.28 17.98
CA THR A 51 6.66 8.07 18.05
C THR A 51 6.56 8.97 16.81
N PRO A 52 6.11 8.41 15.67
CA PRO A 52 6.02 9.15 14.41
C PRO A 52 4.88 10.18 14.44
N VAL A 53 4.85 11.05 13.43
CA VAL A 53 3.65 11.84 13.10
C VAL A 53 2.61 10.90 12.54
N GLU A 54 1.35 11.15 12.88
CA GLU A 54 0.19 10.46 12.34
C GLU A 54 -0.69 11.45 11.59
N VAL A 55 -1.15 11.04 10.41
CA VAL A 55 -2.16 11.75 9.62
C VAL A 55 -3.35 10.82 9.47
N LEU A 56 -4.54 11.34 9.76
CA LEU A 56 -5.82 10.68 9.58
C LEU A 56 -6.59 11.40 8.48
N VAL A 57 -7.14 10.64 7.55
CA VAL A 57 -8.02 11.15 6.50
C VAL A 57 -9.38 10.49 6.70
N ASP A 58 -10.36 11.26 7.16
CA ASP A 58 -11.63 10.72 7.65
C ASP A 58 -12.44 9.99 6.57
N GLU A 59 -12.51 10.56 5.36
CA GLU A 59 -13.32 10.01 4.26
C GLU A 59 -12.82 8.64 3.81
N SER A 60 -11.49 8.51 3.65
CA SER A 60 -10.86 7.27 3.19
C SER A 60 -10.52 6.31 4.32
N GLN A 61 -10.71 6.72 5.59
CA GLN A 61 -10.26 5.99 6.78
C GLN A 61 -8.78 5.60 6.69
N LEU A 62 -7.99 6.43 6.00
CA LEU A 62 -6.57 6.22 5.80
C LEU A 62 -5.82 6.78 6.99
N ARG A 63 -4.86 5.99 7.46
CA ARG A 63 -3.86 6.42 8.43
C ARG A 63 -2.48 6.38 7.79
N LEU A 64 -1.84 7.54 7.70
CA LEU A 64 -0.45 7.67 7.28
C LEU A 64 0.43 7.98 8.49
N THR A 65 1.51 7.22 8.67
CA THR A 65 2.49 7.47 9.72
C THR A 65 3.90 7.54 9.17
N ALA A 66 4.64 8.59 9.55
CA ALA A 66 6.03 8.77 9.17
C ALA A 66 6.76 9.67 10.18
N GLN A 67 8.10 9.60 10.20
CA GLN A 67 8.89 10.50 11.05
C GLN A 67 8.82 11.96 10.59
N LYS A 68 8.73 12.17 9.28
CA LYS A 68 8.65 13.50 8.67
C LYS A 68 7.58 13.51 7.60
N ILE A 69 6.66 14.45 7.73
CA ILE A 69 5.55 14.64 6.80
C ILE A 69 5.57 16.09 6.33
N ARG A 70 5.38 16.28 5.03
CA ARG A 70 5.08 17.60 4.48
C ARG A 70 3.69 17.59 3.90
N TYR A 71 2.93 18.64 4.18
CA TYR A 71 1.65 18.88 3.56
C TYR A 71 1.74 20.17 2.74
N HIS A 72 1.53 20.04 1.44
CA HIS A 72 1.47 21.11 0.46
C HIS A 72 0.01 21.50 0.30
N GLN A 73 -0.42 22.55 1.01
CA GLN A 73 -1.85 22.88 1.11
C GLN A 73 -2.46 23.28 -0.24
N GLY A 74 -1.75 24.06 -1.05
CA GLY A 74 -2.23 24.46 -2.38
C GLY A 74 -2.41 23.28 -3.35
N GLU A 75 -1.61 22.23 -3.19
CA GLU A 75 -1.64 21.03 -4.03
C GLU A 75 -2.49 19.89 -3.43
N GLN A 76 -2.93 20.03 -2.17
CA GLN A 76 -3.59 18.95 -1.42
C GLN A 76 -2.76 17.66 -1.42
N LEU A 77 -1.43 17.82 -1.27
CA LEU A 77 -0.45 16.74 -1.42
C LEU A 77 0.30 16.51 -0.10
N ILE A 78 0.36 15.26 0.33
CA ILE A 78 1.15 14.82 1.49
C ILE A 78 2.36 14.05 0.99
N THR A 79 3.56 14.40 1.46
CA THR A 79 4.79 13.69 1.12
C THR A 79 5.56 13.22 2.35
N THR A 80 6.22 12.07 2.22
CA THR A 80 7.17 11.53 3.19
C THR A 80 8.54 11.41 2.54
N GLU A 81 9.61 11.75 3.26
CA GLU A 81 10.99 11.62 2.74
C GLU A 81 11.65 10.28 3.12
N GLU A 82 11.08 9.59 4.08
CA GLU A 82 11.63 8.36 4.65
C GLU A 82 10.52 7.31 4.75
N ALA A 83 10.90 6.16 5.32
CA ALA A 83 10.00 5.06 5.63
C ALA A 83 8.69 5.56 6.27
N ALA A 84 7.60 5.10 5.68
CA ALA A 84 6.26 5.48 6.03
C ALA A 84 5.34 4.26 5.99
N THR A 85 4.27 4.32 6.77
CA THR A 85 3.23 3.30 6.75
C THR A 85 1.91 3.94 6.36
N LEU A 86 1.25 3.39 5.34
CA LEU A 86 -0.16 3.65 5.04
C LEU A 86 -0.95 2.46 5.55
N GLU A 87 -2.03 2.72 6.27
CA GLU A 87 -2.88 1.70 6.85
C GLU A 87 -4.34 2.07 6.61
N THR A 88 -5.10 1.10 6.14
CA THR A 88 -6.56 1.12 6.13
C THR A 88 -7.06 -0.03 7.01
N LYS A 89 -8.37 -0.22 7.09
CA LYS A 89 -8.94 -1.41 7.76
C LYS A 89 -8.61 -2.72 7.05
N GLU A 90 -8.40 -2.67 5.73
CA GLU A 90 -8.30 -3.85 4.88
C GLU A 90 -6.86 -4.23 4.55
N TRP A 91 -5.91 -3.30 4.68
CA TRP A 91 -4.52 -3.57 4.35
C TRP A 91 -3.57 -2.59 5.03
N LYS A 92 -2.30 -3.00 5.08
CA LYS A 92 -1.19 -2.19 5.59
C LYS A 92 -0.04 -2.20 4.60
N LEU A 93 0.36 -1.01 4.14
CA LEU A 93 1.52 -0.80 3.29
C LEU A 93 2.63 -0.16 4.12
N VAL A 94 3.80 -0.81 4.14
CA VAL A 94 5.02 -0.27 4.74
C VAL A 94 6.00 0.03 3.63
N SER A 95 6.31 1.30 3.41
CA SER A 95 7.35 1.75 2.49
C SER A 95 8.66 2.00 3.23
N SER A 96 9.78 1.64 2.60
CA SER A 96 11.13 1.99 3.07
C SER A 96 11.64 3.30 2.47
N GLY A 97 10.96 3.82 1.45
CA GLY A 97 11.26 5.10 0.81
C GLY A 97 10.10 6.08 0.87
N GLU A 98 10.13 7.04 -0.04
CA GLU A 98 9.17 8.14 -0.11
C GLU A 98 7.76 7.67 -0.52
N ILE A 99 6.77 8.40 -0.03
CA ILE A 99 5.38 8.27 -0.44
C ILE A 99 4.85 9.66 -0.75
N SER A 100 4.10 9.76 -1.84
CA SER A 100 3.24 10.89 -2.17
C SER A 100 1.80 10.43 -2.12
N TYR A 101 0.96 11.17 -1.40
CA TYR A 101 -0.48 10.93 -1.29
C TYR A 101 -1.26 12.18 -1.67
N GLN A 102 -2.05 12.07 -2.73
CA GLN A 102 -2.90 13.12 -3.27
C GLN A 102 -4.27 13.02 -2.61
N VAL A 103 -4.59 13.95 -1.71
CA VAL A 103 -5.80 13.88 -0.87
C VAL A 103 -7.06 13.95 -1.73
N THR A 104 -7.10 14.87 -2.69
CA THR A 104 -8.30 15.11 -3.52
C THR A 104 -8.70 13.93 -4.40
N GLU A 105 -7.73 13.13 -4.80
CA GLU A 105 -7.94 11.96 -5.68
C GLU A 105 -7.94 10.65 -4.88
N ASP A 106 -7.56 10.70 -3.60
CA ASP A 106 -7.27 9.54 -2.77
C ASP A 106 -6.33 8.53 -3.46
N THR A 107 -5.32 9.08 -4.14
CA THR A 107 -4.28 8.30 -4.82
C THR A 107 -2.97 8.40 -4.07
N PHE A 108 -2.17 7.33 -4.10
CA PHE A 108 -0.85 7.30 -3.52
C PHE A 108 0.15 6.64 -4.46
N GLN A 109 1.41 7.02 -4.31
CA GLN A 109 2.51 6.41 -5.02
C GLN A 109 3.76 6.40 -4.16
N GLY A 110 4.65 5.45 -4.39
CA GLY A 110 5.91 5.39 -3.66
C GLY A 110 6.98 4.58 -4.37
N THR A 111 8.22 4.83 -3.95
CA THR A 111 9.42 4.14 -4.44
C THR A 111 10.34 3.80 -3.28
N GLY A 112 11.38 2.99 -3.54
CA GLY A 112 12.41 2.66 -2.55
C GLY A 112 12.10 1.44 -1.69
N GLY A 113 11.24 0.55 -2.17
CA GLY A 113 10.92 -0.71 -1.51
C GLY A 113 9.65 -0.62 -0.65
N PHE A 114 8.78 -1.61 -0.77
CA PHE A 114 7.56 -1.69 0.03
C PHE A 114 7.18 -3.13 0.38
N THR A 115 6.33 -3.26 1.40
CA THR A 115 5.57 -4.48 1.67
C THR A 115 4.13 -4.11 1.97
N LEU A 116 3.20 -4.63 1.17
CA LEU A 116 1.77 -4.55 1.36
C LEU A 116 1.30 -5.85 2.01
N TRP A 117 0.52 -5.73 3.08
CA TRP A 117 -0.09 -6.83 3.80
C TRP A 117 -1.60 -6.76 3.64
N GLY A 118 -2.21 -7.90 3.35
CA GLY A 118 -3.66 -8.06 3.42
C GLY A 118 -4.21 -8.01 4.84
N PRO A 119 -5.53 -8.18 4.97
CA PRO A 119 -6.18 -8.26 6.27
C PRO A 119 -5.57 -9.45 7.04
N GLU A 120 -5.35 -9.24 8.34
CA GLU A 120 -4.76 -10.24 9.25
C GLU A 120 -3.41 -10.83 8.79
N ALA A 121 -2.71 -10.19 7.85
CA ALA A 121 -1.47 -10.67 7.24
C ALA A 121 -1.58 -12.06 6.55
N GLU A 122 -2.77 -12.41 6.06
CA GLU A 122 -3.01 -13.67 5.31
C GLU A 122 -2.23 -13.74 3.99
N TRP A 123 -1.94 -12.58 3.41
CA TRP A 123 -1.11 -12.45 2.24
C TRP A 123 -0.20 -11.22 2.32
N MET A 124 0.87 -11.25 1.54
CA MET A 124 1.80 -10.14 1.37
C MET A 124 2.22 -9.96 -0.09
N LEU A 125 2.52 -8.72 -0.46
CA LEU A 125 3.12 -8.31 -1.73
C LEU A 125 4.32 -7.42 -1.43
N GLN A 126 5.48 -7.76 -2.01
CA GLN A 126 6.72 -7.02 -1.87
C GLN A 126 7.21 -6.54 -3.24
N GLY A 127 7.74 -5.33 -3.30
CA GLY A 127 8.28 -4.74 -4.52
C GLY A 127 9.03 -3.44 -4.27
N GLU A 128 9.34 -2.72 -5.34
CA GLU A 128 10.14 -1.48 -5.31
C GLU A 128 9.33 -0.21 -5.58
N ARG A 129 8.30 -0.30 -6.40
CA ARG A 129 7.44 0.81 -6.84
C ARG A 129 5.99 0.38 -6.78
N PHE A 130 5.13 1.29 -6.33
CA PHE A 130 3.69 1.09 -6.28
C PHE A 130 2.94 2.39 -6.53
N GLU A 131 1.71 2.24 -6.99
CA GLU A 131 0.68 3.28 -7.06
C GLU A 131 -0.62 2.64 -6.57
N GLY A 132 -1.49 3.42 -5.94
CA GLY A 132 -2.79 2.95 -5.50
C GLY A 132 -3.84 4.04 -5.58
N ASN A 133 -5.08 3.60 -5.68
CA ASN A 133 -6.28 4.43 -5.78
C ASN A 133 -7.31 3.85 -4.80
N LEU A 134 -7.57 4.55 -3.70
CA LEU A 134 -8.48 4.06 -2.66
C LEU A 134 -9.95 3.98 -3.16
N PRO A 135 -10.49 4.97 -3.90
CA PRO A 135 -11.85 4.89 -4.44
C PRO A 135 -12.05 3.70 -5.37
N GLU A 136 -11.07 3.40 -6.22
CA GLU A 136 -11.11 2.24 -7.11
C GLU A 136 -10.85 0.94 -6.34
N GLY A 137 -10.14 1.00 -5.22
CA GLY A 137 -9.75 -0.17 -4.42
C GLY A 137 -8.60 -0.93 -5.08
N THR A 138 -7.65 -0.21 -5.67
CA THR A 138 -6.57 -0.81 -6.46
C THR A 138 -5.21 -0.43 -5.91
N VAL A 139 -4.28 -1.39 -5.93
CA VAL A 139 -2.85 -1.15 -5.72
C VAL A 139 -2.09 -1.87 -6.82
N THR A 140 -1.38 -1.13 -7.66
CA THR A 140 -0.54 -1.69 -8.72
C THR A 140 0.92 -1.48 -8.38
N ALA A 141 1.70 -2.54 -8.53
CA ALA A 141 3.12 -2.54 -8.29
C ALA A 141 3.89 -2.97 -9.54
N TRP A 142 5.15 -2.54 -9.63
CA TRP A 142 6.02 -2.83 -10.77
C TRP A 142 7.43 -3.22 -10.33
N GLY A 143 8.11 -3.99 -11.19
CA GLY A 143 9.50 -4.38 -11.03
C GLY A 143 9.65 -5.85 -10.64
N LYS A 144 10.59 -6.16 -9.75
CA LYS A 144 10.79 -7.54 -9.27
C LYS A 144 9.85 -7.80 -8.10
N LEU A 145 8.63 -8.21 -8.41
CA LEU A 145 7.58 -8.38 -7.40
C LEU A 145 7.55 -9.80 -6.87
N LYS A 146 7.22 -9.93 -5.60
CA LYS A 146 6.98 -11.21 -4.93
C LYS A 146 5.70 -11.13 -4.14
N PHE A 147 4.87 -12.16 -4.21
CA PHE A 147 3.72 -12.28 -3.32
C PHE A 147 3.72 -13.63 -2.61
N ARG A 148 3.01 -13.69 -1.49
CA ARG A 148 2.76 -14.92 -0.74
C ARG A 148 1.36 -14.89 -0.15
N SER A 149 0.65 -16.01 -0.20
CA SER A 149 -0.65 -16.24 0.42
C SER A 149 -0.67 -17.71 0.90
N GLY A 150 -0.57 -17.91 2.21
CA GLY A 150 -0.35 -19.25 2.78
C GLY A 150 0.92 -19.94 2.23
N GLU A 151 0.73 -21.10 1.60
CA GLU A 151 1.78 -21.89 0.94
C GLU A 151 1.99 -21.50 -0.53
N THR A 152 1.05 -20.74 -1.09
CA THR A 152 1.16 -20.20 -2.44
C THR A 152 2.08 -18.98 -2.42
N TRP A 153 2.98 -18.91 -3.40
CA TRP A 153 3.82 -17.74 -3.63
C TRP A 153 3.99 -17.52 -5.12
N GLY A 154 4.46 -16.34 -5.50
CA GLY A 154 4.78 -16.09 -6.89
C GLY A 154 5.57 -14.82 -7.12
N GLU A 155 5.93 -14.65 -8.38
CA GLU A 155 6.75 -13.54 -8.87
C GLU A 155 6.15 -13.01 -10.17
N ALA A 156 6.28 -11.70 -10.43
CA ALA A 156 5.79 -11.07 -11.65
C ALA A 156 6.49 -9.73 -11.88
N GLY A 157 6.45 -9.22 -13.12
CA GLY A 157 6.90 -7.87 -13.44
C GLY A 157 5.91 -6.79 -12.98
N THR A 158 4.61 -7.12 -13.07
CA THR A 158 3.51 -6.27 -12.58
C THR A 158 2.52 -7.11 -11.78
N ILE A 159 2.10 -6.60 -10.62
CA ILE A 159 1.03 -7.17 -9.79
C ILE A 159 0.03 -6.06 -9.47
N SER A 160 -1.24 -6.27 -9.82
CA SER A 160 -2.35 -5.40 -9.43
C SER A 160 -3.25 -6.11 -8.44
N TYR A 161 -3.32 -5.60 -7.21
CA TYR A 161 -4.28 -6.00 -6.20
C TYR A 161 -5.60 -5.25 -6.41
N GLN A 162 -6.67 -6.01 -6.55
CA GLN A 162 -8.04 -5.54 -6.75
C GLN A 162 -8.84 -5.88 -5.48
N GLN A 163 -8.99 -4.90 -4.59
CA GLN A 163 -9.54 -5.11 -3.24
C GLN A 163 -11.01 -5.55 -3.28
N LYS A 164 -11.82 -4.97 -4.16
CA LYS A 164 -13.26 -5.26 -4.23
C LYS A 164 -13.56 -6.68 -4.69
N GLU A 165 -12.68 -7.24 -5.53
CA GLU A 165 -12.78 -8.59 -6.06
C GLU A 165 -11.90 -9.60 -5.31
N GLU A 166 -11.12 -9.14 -4.33
CA GLU A 166 -10.14 -9.94 -3.56
C GLU A 166 -9.19 -10.74 -4.46
N LYS A 167 -8.60 -10.07 -5.45
CA LYS A 167 -7.75 -10.71 -6.48
C LYS A 167 -6.40 -10.04 -6.64
N MET A 168 -5.41 -10.85 -7.02
CA MET A 168 -4.15 -10.38 -7.57
C MET A 168 -4.10 -10.73 -9.06
N ILE A 169 -3.78 -9.74 -9.89
CA ILE A 169 -3.55 -9.89 -11.33
C ILE A 169 -2.05 -9.79 -11.56
N LEU A 170 -1.43 -10.87 -12.01
CA LEU A 170 -0.01 -10.99 -12.27
C LEU A 170 0.25 -11.01 -13.78
N THR A 171 1.16 -10.16 -14.24
CA THR A 171 1.56 -10.06 -15.65
C THR A 171 3.08 -9.91 -15.79
N GLU A 172 3.57 -9.91 -17.03
CA GLU A 172 5.00 -9.80 -17.36
C GLU A 172 5.81 -11.01 -16.85
N SER A 173 5.61 -12.15 -17.52
CA SER A 173 6.22 -13.44 -17.18
C SER A 173 5.89 -13.94 -15.77
N PRO A 174 4.57 -14.02 -15.43
CA PRO A 174 4.15 -14.33 -14.08
C PRO A 174 4.48 -15.79 -13.70
N LEU A 175 4.86 -15.99 -12.45
CA LEU A 175 5.13 -17.28 -11.82
C LEU A 175 4.22 -17.42 -10.61
N ILE A 176 3.53 -18.55 -10.49
CA ILE A 176 2.83 -18.94 -9.27
C ILE A 176 3.25 -20.37 -8.90
N CYS A 177 3.57 -20.57 -7.64
CA CYS A 177 4.02 -21.83 -7.08
C CYS A 177 3.23 -22.16 -5.83
N TRP A 178 3.00 -23.45 -5.62
CA TRP A 178 2.33 -24.04 -4.48
C TRP A 178 3.17 -25.22 -3.98
N GLU A 179 2.71 -25.94 -2.95
CA GLU A 179 3.44 -27.06 -2.33
C GLU A 179 3.94 -28.09 -3.36
N GLU A 180 3.07 -28.44 -4.32
CA GLU A 180 3.28 -29.54 -5.26
C GLU A 180 3.74 -29.11 -6.66
N GLY A 181 4.04 -27.83 -6.88
CA GLY A 181 4.47 -27.39 -8.20
C GLY A 181 4.48 -25.89 -8.46
N CYS A 182 4.71 -25.56 -9.73
CA CYS A 182 4.74 -24.20 -10.24
C CYS A 182 4.13 -24.10 -11.63
N LEU A 183 3.44 -23.00 -11.90
CA LEU A 183 2.97 -22.57 -13.20
C LEU A 183 3.69 -21.28 -13.58
N GLN A 184 4.35 -21.29 -14.73
CA GLN A 184 5.06 -20.15 -15.29
C GLN A 184 4.38 -19.71 -16.60
N GLY A 185 4.04 -18.44 -16.69
CA GLY A 185 3.57 -17.78 -17.91
C GLY A 185 4.72 -17.11 -18.68
N GLU A 186 4.55 -16.97 -19.99
CA GLU A 186 5.40 -16.09 -20.82
C GLU A 186 4.99 -14.61 -20.62
N ALA A 187 5.68 -13.66 -21.28
CA ALA A 187 5.54 -12.22 -21.04
C ALA A 187 4.10 -11.68 -21.15
N GLU A 188 3.32 -12.18 -22.10
CA GLU A 188 1.93 -11.81 -22.39
C GLU A 188 0.89 -12.54 -21.53
N THR A 189 1.33 -13.45 -20.67
CA THR A 189 0.42 -14.26 -19.85
C THR A 189 -0.13 -13.42 -18.71
N VAL A 190 -1.44 -13.57 -18.46
CA VAL A 190 -2.14 -12.99 -17.31
C VAL A 190 -2.57 -14.12 -16.38
N ILE A 191 -2.13 -14.06 -15.13
CA ILE A 191 -2.63 -14.92 -14.06
C ILE A 191 -3.51 -14.08 -13.15
N VAL A 192 -4.78 -14.46 -13.00
CA VAL A 192 -5.69 -13.89 -12.00
C VAL A 192 -5.78 -14.88 -10.84
N TYR A 193 -5.22 -14.51 -9.70
CA TYR A 193 -5.25 -15.28 -8.46
C TYR A 193 -6.32 -14.73 -7.51
N ASP A 194 -7.30 -15.55 -7.18
CA ASP A 194 -8.36 -15.25 -6.23
C ASP A 194 -7.87 -15.56 -4.81
N LEU A 195 -7.75 -14.52 -3.97
CA LEU A 195 -7.14 -14.64 -2.65
C LEU A 195 -8.02 -15.43 -1.67
N ALA A 196 -9.34 -15.33 -1.81
CA ALA A 196 -10.30 -16.02 -0.93
C ALA A 196 -10.36 -17.53 -1.18
N SER A 197 -10.34 -17.95 -2.45
CA SER A 197 -10.48 -19.36 -2.83
C SER A 197 -9.15 -20.06 -3.13
N GLY A 198 -8.06 -19.30 -3.32
CA GLY A 198 -6.78 -19.82 -3.78
C GLY A 198 -6.79 -20.29 -5.24
N GLN A 199 -7.83 -19.97 -6.02
CA GLN A 199 -7.94 -20.38 -7.42
C GLN A 199 -7.16 -19.42 -8.34
N ALA A 200 -6.42 -19.99 -9.28
CA ALA A 200 -5.76 -19.23 -10.34
C ALA A 200 -6.44 -19.47 -11.69
N LYS A 201 -6.84 -18.41 -12.38
CA LYS A 201 -7.24 -18.44 -13.79
C LYS A 201 -6.10 -17.87 -14.64
N VAL A 202 -5.78 -18.53 -15.74
CA VAL A 202 -4.66 -18.11 -16.60
C VAL A 202 -5.11 -17.92 -18.04
N GLU A 203 -4.66 -16.83 -18.65
CA GLU A 203 -4.86 -16.50 -20.06
C GLU A 203 -3.49 -16.28 -20.71
N GLY A 204 -3.16 -17.09 -21.72
CA GLY A 204 -1.85 -17.06 -22.39
C GLY A 204 -1.09 -18.39 -22.31
N PRO A 205 0.10 -18.46 -22.93
CA PRO A 205 0.91 -19.66 -22.94
C PRO A 205 1.57 -19.92 -21.58
N THR A 206 1.49 -21.16 -21.10
CA THR A 206 2.02 -21.56 -19.79
C THR A 206 2.86 -22.82 -19.86
N LYS A 207 3.75 -22.97 -18.89
CA LYS A 207 4.45 -24.21 -18.56
C LYS A 207 4.18 -24.54 -17.09
N THR A 208 3.67 -25.74 -16.83
CA THR A 208 3.42 -26.22 -15.48
C THR A 208 4.38 -27.35 -15.14
N ARG A 209 4.99 -27.30 -13.95
CA ARG A 209 5.85 -28.35 -13.40
C ARG A 209 5.27 -28.81 -12.07
N PHE A 210 5.06 -30.11 -11.94
CA PHE A 210 4.68 -30.74 -10.69
C PHE A 210 5.92 -31.33 -10.02
N TYR A 211 6.05 -31.13 -8.73
CA TYR A 211 7.02 -31.86 -7.92
C TYR A 211 6.50 -33.28 -7.74
N GLN A 212 7.38 -34.26 -7.95
CA GLN A 212 7.07 -35.65 -7.62
C GLN A 212 7.75 -35.93 -6.30
N ASP A 213 6.97 -36.22 -5.27
CA ASP A 213 7.49 -36.80 -4.05
C ASP A 213 8.07 -38.17 -4.42
N ARG A 214 9.37 -38.22 -4.68
CA ARG A 214 10.09 -39.48 -4.80
C ARG A 214 10.18 -40.03 -3.40
N GLY A 215 9.10 -40.67 -2.95
CA GLY A 215 9.09 -41.49 -1.76
C GLY A 215 10.37 -42.32 -1.77
N VAL A 216 11.27 -42.02 -0.84
CA VAL A 216 12.40 -42.88 -0.57
C VAL A 216 11.75 -44.17 -0.10
N HIS A 217 11.63 -45.14 -1.00
CA HIS A 217 11.35 -46.50 -0.60
C HIS A 217 12.36 -46.83 0.50
N PRO A 218 11.93 -47.18 1.73
CA PRO A 218 12.83 -47.91 2.60
C PRO A 218 13.13 -49.18 1.80
N SER A 219 14.38 -49.30 1.36
CA SER A 219 14.88 -50.53 0.75
C SER A 219 14.52 -51.66 1.70
N GLY A 220 13.57 -52.49 1.26
CA GLY A 220 13.33 -53.78 1.88
C GLY A 220 14.56 -54.65 1.68
N ASP A 221 14.84 -55.40 2.75
CA ASP A 221 15.82 -56.48 2.93
C ASP A 221 17.28 -56.09 3.22
#